data_AF-A0A433PMR7-F1
#
_entry.id   AF-A0A433PMR7-F1
#
_cell.length_a   1.000
_cell.length_b   1.000
_cell.length_c   1.000
_cell.angle_alpha   90.00
_cell.angle_beta   90.00
_cell.angle_gamma   90.00
#
_symmetry.space_group_name_H-M   'P 1'
#
loop_
_entity.id
_entity.type
_entity.pdbx_description
1 polymer ?
#
loop_
_entity_poly.entity_id
_entity_poly.type
_entity_poly.pdbx_seq_one_letter_code
_entity_poly.pdbx_strand_id
1 'polypeptide(L)'
;MNFNFEGNYKQRRAISLGGVKSQEDKRALLLKNQEQRRAREAERLRLKCATKIQSFYRGRHATSLARRAERTQFSSRLSSLRSLLASSNASTDENARLLVELVQSFLFFNRVQEDGTRAMQLCNLLGTRVVDGWEVVWVPAVAGGMEEVRKRWRWQVRKVLEMAVVMVEECSGRQSTLEATSFLHLIQIATDPTNADRLQPYDPTLYSLLLSHLIYHTHLYHNIYQYLNSLDDKSLPTVATAISIVFNPLRYAQSSVDMTLQSFVVQSLIRYVLAIPALPNRISIDSLTQVSVKLPFDEVVAKIVEMEERQDGGLVVEGGWVGTAGLLGNVLAFGHKRIII
;
A
#
# COMPACT_ATOMS: atom_id res chain seq x y z
N MET A 1 57.03 23.18 -43.70
CA MET A 1 56.00 22.12 -43.69
C MET A 1 54.64 22.82 -43.69
N ASN A 2 53.94 22.86 -44.83
CA ASN A 2 52.62 23.50 -44.92
C ASN A 2 51.53 22.44 -44.80
N PHE A 3 50.80 22.47 -43.68
CA PHE A 3 49.55 21.73 -43.50
C PHE A 3 48.42 22.53 -44.14
N ASN A 4 47.94 22.11 -45.30
CA ASN A 4 46.71 22.65 -45.89
C ASN A 4 45.50 21.91 -45.30
N PHE A 5 44.72 22.63 -44.49
CA PHE A 5 43.48 22.16 -43.88
C PHE A 5 42.30 22.48 -44.83
N GLU A 6 42.00 21.56 -45.75
CA GLU A 6 40.80 21.64 -46.58
C GLU A 6 39.61 21.04 -45.82
N GLY A 7 38.73 21.89 -45.29
CA GLY A 7 37.55 21.55 -44.48
C GLY A 7 36.44 20.75 -45.19
N ASN A 8 36.78 19.66 -45.87
CA ASN A 8 35.84 18.74 -46.53
C ASN A 8 35.59 17.51 -45.65
N TYR A 9 34.69 17.64 -44.66
CA TYR A 9 34.30 16.54 -43.75
C TYR A 9 33.36 15.49 -44.36
N LYS A 10 33.06 15.58 -45.67
CA LYS A 10 32.23 14.59 -46.37
C LYS A 10 33.12 13.62 -47.11
N GLN A 11 33.11 12.35 -46.70
CA GLN A 11 33.79 11.26 -47.39
C GLN A 11 33.32 11.23 -48.86
N ARG A 12 34.23 11.55 -49.79
CA ARG A 12 33.94 11.52 -51.23
C ARG A 12 33.56 10.09 -51.61
N ARG A 13 32.43 9.92 -52.33
CA ARG A 13 32.04 8.61 -52.85
C ARG A 13 33.16 8.10 -53.74
N ALA A 14 33.59 6.85 -53.53
CA ALA A 14 34.50 6.18 -54.44
C ALA A 14 33.78 5.95 -55.77
N ILE A 15 33.87 6.93 -56.66
CA ILE A 15 33.37 6.85 -58.02
C ILE A 15 34.49 6.22 -58.84
N SER A 16 34.29 4.98 -59.29
CA SER A 16 35.21 4.35 -60.23
C SER A 16 35.05 5.06 -61.58
N LEU A 17 36.07 5.81 -62.00
CA LEU A 17 36.13 6.52 -63.29
C LEU A 17 36.48 5.57 -64.45
N GLY A 18 35.86 4.39 -64.49
CA GLY A 18 35.75 3.56 -65.69
C GLY A 18 37.04 3.20 -66.45
N GLY A 19 38.21 3.16 -65.80
CA GLY A 19 39.50 3.13 -66.50
C GLY A 19 40.20 1.78 -66.66
N VAL A 20 39.99 0.79 -65.76
CA VAL A 20 40.68 -0.50 -65.85
C VAL A 20 39.75 -1.61 -65.35
N LYS A 21 39.33 -2.51 -66.25
CA LYS A 21 38.52 -3.70 -65.91
C LYS A 21 39.42 -4.75 -65.25
N SER A 22 39.62 -4.65 -63.94
CA SER A 22 39.94 -5.86 -63.16
C SER A 22 38.67 -6.71 -63.15
N GLN A 23 38.74 -7.93 -63.67
CA GLN A 23 37.63 -8.87 -63.70
C GLN A 23 37.45 -9.43 -62.27
N GLU A 24 37.01 -8.58 -61.33
CA GLU A 24 36.69 -9.03 -59.97
C GLU A 24 35.55 -10.05 -60.05
N ASP A 25 35.78 -11.21 -59.44
CA ASP A 25 34.85 -12.34 -59.49
C ASP A 25 33.49 -11.93 -58.89
N LYS A 26 32.42 -12.05 -59.68
CA LYS A 26 31.07 -11.56 -59.33
C LYS A 26 30.61 -12.06 -57.96
N ARG A 27 31.01 -13.28 -57.61
CA ARG A 27 30.72 -13.91 -56.32
C ARG A 27 31.43 -13.21 -55.15
N ALA A 28 32.69 -12.82 -55.33
CA ALA A 28 33.46 -12.09 -54.32
C ALA A 28 32.88 -10.68 -54.09
N LEU A 29 32.47 -10.00 -55.16
CA LEU A 29 31.77 -8.71 -55.10
C LEU A 29 30.43 -8.80 -54.34
N LEU A 30 29.66 -9.87 -54.56
CA LEU A 30 28.40 -10.09 -53.85
C LEU A 30 28.62 -10.35 -52.35
N LEU A 31 29.59 -11.19 -51.99
CA LEU A 31 29.94 -11.46 -50.59
C LEU A 31 30.39 -10.19 -49.86
N LYS A 32 31.28 -9.41 -50.46
CA LYS A 32 31.76 -8.12 -49.92
C LYS A 32 30.60 -7.14 -49.69
N ASN A 33 29.66 -7.05 -50.62
CA ASN A 33 28.47 -6.23 -50.47
C ASN A 33 27.54 -6.74 -49.34
N GLN A 34 27.38 -8.06 -49.21
CA GLN A 34 26.56 -8.66 -48.16
C GLN A 34 27.17 -8.44 -46.77
N GLU A 35 28.48 -8.59 -46.62
CA GLU A 35 29.21 -8.30 -45.37
C GLU A 35 29.11 -6.82 -44.99
N GLN A 36 29.28 -5.90 -45.96
CA GLN A 36 29.09 -4.48 -45.72
C GLN A 36 27.66 -4.15 -45.28
N ARG A 37 26.64 -4.83 -45.83
CA ARG A 37 25.25 -4.67 -45.39
C ARG A 37 25.06 -5.18 -43.97
N ARG A 38 25.54 -6.38 -43.64
CA ARG A 38 25.50 -6.93 -42.27
C ARG A 38 26.21 -6.00 -41.28
N ALA A 39 27.37 -5.45 -41.64
CA ALA A 39 28.09 -4.50 -40.79
C ALA A 39 27.30 -3.20 -40.55
N ARG A 40 26.65 -2.66 -41.59
CA ARG A 40 25.76 -1.49 -41.45
C ARG A 40 24.53 -1.80 -40.59
N GLU A 41 23.95 -2.98 -40.72
CA GLU A 41 22.81 -3.42 -39.90
C GLU A 41 23.21 -3.63 -38.44
N ALA A 42 24.37 -4.25 -38.20
CA ALA A 42 24.94 -4.41 -36.85
C ALA A 42 25.21 -3.05 -36.19
N GLU A 43 25.77 -2.09 -36.92
CA GLU A 43 26.01 -0.73 -36.40
C GLU A 43 24.69 0.02 -36.14
N ARG A 44 23.70 -0.10 -37.05
CA ARG A 44 22.35 0.46 -36.82
C ARG A 44 21.71 -0.14 -35.56
N LEU A 45 21.84 -1.45 -35.36
CA LEU A 45 21.32 -2.13 -34.17
C LEU A 45 22.05 -1.64 -32.92
N ARG A 46 23.38 -1.53 -32.96
CA ARG A 46 24.20 -1.00 -31.87
C ARG A 46 23.76 0.41 -31.48
N LEU A 47 23.60 1.31 -32.44
CA LEU A 47 23.13 2.68 -32.20
C LEU A 47 21.70 2.70 -31.64
N LYS A 48 20.79 1.88 -32.18
CA LYS A 48 19.42 1.77 -31.67
C LYS A 48 19.40 1.29 -30.22
N CYS A 49 20.23 0.31 -29.87
CA CYS A 49 20.39 -0.17 -28.50
C CYS A 49 20.99 0.93 -27.60
N ALA A 50 22.01 1.65 -28.06
CA ALA A 50 22.61 2.76 -27.32
C ALA A 50 21.58 3.85 -27.02
N THR A 51 20.77 4.26 -27.99
CA THR A 51 19.70 5.26 -27.78
C THR A 51 18.66 4.78 -26.76
N LYS A 52 18.27 3.50 -26.79
CA LYS A 52 17.35 2.92 -25.79
C LYS A 52 17.94 2.95 -24.38
N ILE A 53 19.22 2.58 -24.24
CA ILE A 53 19.91 2.60 -22.94
C ILE A 53 20.01 4.04 -22.42
N GLN A 54 20.37 4.99 -23.29
CA GLN A 54 20.51 6.40 -22.93
C GLN A 54 19.17 7.02 -22.51
N SER A 55 18.10 6.79 -23.27
CA SER A 55 16.77 7.32 -22.91
C SER A 55 16.26 6.73 -21.60
N PHE A 56 16.47 5.42 -21.38
CA PHE A 56 16.16 4.76 -20.13
C PHE A 56 16.94 5.32 -18.95
N TYR A 57 18.25 5.46 -19.08
CA TYR A 57 19.10 6.02 -18.03
C TYR A 57 18.71 7.46 -17.70
N ARG A 58 18.55 8.33 -18.71
CA ARG A 58 18.16 9.73 -18.52
C ARG A 58 16.79 9.83 -17.85
N GLY A 59 15.83 9.00 -18.24
CA GLY A 59 14.50 8.94 -17.62
C GLY A 59 14.60 8.56 -16.14
N ARG A 60 15.29 7.46 -15.81
CA ARG A 60 15.47 7.03 -14.41
C ARG A 60 16.22 8.05 -13.57
N HIS A 61 17.26 8.66 -14.12
CA HIS A 61 18.03 9.69 -13.44
C HIS A 61 17.17 10.92 -13.14
N ALA A 62 16.42 11.41 -14.14
CA ALA A 62 15.51 12.54 -13.96
C ALA A 62 14.42 12.25 -12.90
N THR A 63 13.79 11.06 -12.94
CA THR A 63 12.82 10.66 -11.91
C THR A 63 13.47 10.56 -10.53
N SER A 64 14.69 10.04 -10.44
CA SER A 64 15.42 9.95 -9.16
C SER A 64 15.73 11.33 -8.59
N LEU A 65 16.15 12.29 -9.43
CA LEU A 65 16.37 13.67 -9.02
C LEU A 65 15.06 14.33 -8.55
N ALA A 66 13.97 14.17 -9.30
CA ALA A 66 12.66 14.71 -8.93
C ALA A 66 12.16 14.15 -7.59
N ARG A 67 12.27 12.83 -7.37
CA ARG A 67 11.91 12.21 -6.08
C ARG A 67 12.76 12.73 -4.94
N ARG A 68 14.07 12.92 -5.17
CA ARG A 68 14.97 13.48 -4.15
C ARG A 68 14.58 14.92 -3.80
N ALA A 69 14.24 15.74 -4.80
CA ALA A 69 13.78 17.11 -4.58
C ALA A 69 12.49 17.15 -3.75
N GLU A 70 11.47 16.38 -4.13
CA GLU A 70 10.22 16.28 -3.36
C GLU A 70 10.47 15.79 -1.92
N ARG A 71 11.32 14.76 -1.74
CA ARG A 71 11.69 14.25 -0.42
C ARG A 71 12.34 15.31 0.47
N THR A 72 13.18 16.19 -0.09
CA THR A 72 13.83 17.27 0.68
C THR A 72 12.86 18.37 1.12
N GLN A 73 11.82 18.63 0.32
CA GLN A 73 10.82 19.65 0.63
C GLN A 73 9.67 19.12 1.50
N PHE A 74 9.50 17.80 1.56
CA PHE A 74 8.39 17.18 2.28
C PHE A 74 8.30 17.61 3.75
N SER A 75 9.42 17.56 4.48
CA SER A 75 9.41 17.86 5.92
C SER A 75 9.02 19.31 6.22
N SER A 76 9.44 20.28 5.40
CA SER A 76 9.04 21.67 5.57
C SER A 76 7.57 21.89 5.23
N ARG A 77 7.08 21.30 4.13
CA ARG A 77 5.64 21.34 3.76
C ARG A 77 4.76 20.72 4.85
N LEU A 78 5.19 19.58 5.41
CA LEU A 78 4.51 18.90 6.51
C LEU A 78 4.42 19.81 7.75
N SER A 79 5.53 20.44 8.16
CA SER A 79 5.53 21.35 9.31
C SER A 79 4.67 22.58 9.08
N SER A 80 4.71 23.16 7.88
CA SER A 80 3.88 24.31 7.52
C SER A 80 2.39 23.94 7.58
N LEU A 81 1.98 22.82 6.98
CA LEU A 81 0.60 22.38 7.03
C LEU A 81 0.13 22.10 8.47
N ARG A 82 0.99 21.50 9.31
CA ARG A 82 0.68 21.28 10.73
C ARG A 82 0.43 22.59 11.47
N SER A 83 1.24 23.62 11.20
CA SER A 83 1.05 24.94 11.80
C SER A 83 -0.23 25.63 11.31
N LEU A 84 -0.57 25.47 10.03
CA LEU A 84 -1.80 26.01 9.44
C LEU A 84 -3.05 25.34 10.03
N LEU A 85 -3.05 24.01 10.16
CA LEU A 85 -4.13 23.26 10.78
C LEU A 85 -4.34 23.60 12.27
N ALA A 86 -3.27 23.99 12.96
CA ALA A 86 -3.35 24.48 14.34
C ALA A 86 -3.88 25.93 14.43
N SER A 87 -3.78 26.70 13.35
CA SER A 87 -4.31 28.06 13.28
C SER A 87 -5.78 28.03 12.85
N SER A 88 -6.67 28.67 13.62
CA SER A 88 -8.12 28.65 13.36
C SER A 88 -8.57 29.49 12.15
N ASN A 89 -7.65 30.01 11.35
CA ASN A 89 -7.91 31.00 10.30
C ASN A 89 -7.91 30.42 8.88
N ALA A 90 -7.46 29.18 8.70
CA ALA A 90 -7.39 28.55 7.37
C ALA A 90 -8.73 27.93 6.98
N SER A 91 -9.18 28.16 5.74
CA SER A 91 -10.40 27.53 5.22
C SER A 91 -10.20 26.01 5.08
N THR A 92 -11.26 25.24 5.36
CA THR A 92 -11.27 23.78 5.19
C THR A 92 -10.88 23.36 3.77
N ASP A 93 -11.28 24.15 2.77
CA ASP A 93 -10.98 23.89 1.37
C ASP A 93 -9.49 24.05 1.04
N GLU A 94 -8.83 25.07 1.59
CA GLU A 94 -7.40 25.26 1.38
C GLU A 94 -6.60 24.16 2.06
N ASN A 95 -6.97 23.81 3.29
CA ASN A 95 -6.38 22.69 4.03
C ASN A 95 -6.51 21.36 3.25
N ALA A 96 -7.66 21.11 2.63
CA ALA A 96 -7.89 19.93 1.81
C ALA A 96 -6.96 19.87 0.58
N ARG A 97 -6.78 20.99 -0.14
CA ARG A 97 -5.88 21.05 -1.31
C ARG A 97 -4.44 20.79 -0.92
N LEU A 98 -3.95 21.50 0.11
CA LEU A 98 -2.58 21.36 0.60
C LEU A 98 -2.31 19.94 1.10
N LEU A 99 -3.30 19.31 1.74
CA LEU A 99 -3.17 17.91 2.18
C LEU A 99 -3.08 16.94 1.00
N VAL A 100 -3.93 17.10 -0.01
CA VAL A 100 -3.90 16.27 -1.23
C VAL A 100 -2.57 16.42 -1.97
N GLU A 101 -2.01 17.62 -2.04
CA GLU A 101 -0.69 17.88 -2.65
C GLU A 101 0.45 17.27 -1.84
N LEU A 102 0.41 17.41 -0.51
CA LEU A 102 1.39 16.81 0.40
C LEU A 102 1.42 15.29 0.27
N VAL A 103 0.24 14.66 0.30
CA VAL A 103 0.12 13.20 0.17
C VAL A 103 0.50 12.74 -1.23
N GLN A 104 0.15 13.49 -2.29
CA GLN A 104 0.60 13.19 -3.65
C GLN A 104 2.12 13.19 -3.76
N SER A 105 2.77 14.24 -3.24
CA SER A 105 4.22 14.36 -3.20
C SER A 105 4.84 13.18 -2.46
N PHE A 106 4.30 12.86 -1.28
CA PHE A 106 4.74 11.71 -0.49
C PHE A 106 4.63 10.39 -1.26
N LEU A 107 3.46 10.06 -1.81
CA LEU A 107 3.25 8.83 -2.58
C LEU A 107 4.16 8.73 -3.81
N PHE A 108 4.58 9.85 -4.38
CA PHE A 108 5.49 9.88 -5.52
C PHE A 108 6.94 9.49 -5.16
N PHE A 109 7.46 9.98 -4.03
CA PHE A 109 8.85 9.69 -3.63
C PHE A 109 9.01 8.51 -2.68
N ASN A 110 7.95 8.16 -1.93
CA ASN A 110 8.01 7.20 -0.83
C ASN A 110 8.60 5.86 -1.24
N ARG A 111 9.52 5.37 -0.42
CA ARG A 111 10.07 4.01 -0.48
C ARG A 111 10.01 3.40 0.91
N VAL A 112 9.36 2.24 1.03
CA VAL A 112 9.14 1.54 2.31
C VAL A 112 10.43 1.38 3.13
N GLN A 113 11.55 1.11 2.46
CA GLN A 113 12.85 0.90 3.10
C GLN A 113 13.58 2.18 3.52
N GLU A 114 13.28 3.34 2.92
CA GLU A 114 14.03 4.60 3.14
C GLU A 114 13.24 5.65 3.91
N ASP A 115 11.91 5.63 3.81
CA ASP A 115 11.04 6.74 4.20
C ASP A 115 10.11 6.42 5.40
N GLY A 116 10.41 5.36 6.18
CA GLY A 116 9.58 4.93 7.32
C GLY A 116 9.28 6.03 8.34
N THR A 117 10.27 6.86 8.69
CA THR A 117 10.08 7.98 9.62
C THR A 117 9.15 9.06 9.05
N ARG A 118 9.24 9.36 7.75
CA ARG A 118 8.34 10.30 7.06
C ARG A 118 6.93 9.73 6.95
N ALA A 119 6.81 8.43 6.71
CA ALA A 119 5.53 7.72 6.72
C ALA A 119 4.85 7.83 8.08
N MET A 120 5.58 7.57 9.17
CA MET A 120 5.10 7.73 10.54
C MET A 120 4.64 9.18 10.81
N GLN A 121 5.44 10.16 10.41
CA GLN A 121 5.10 11.59 10.55
C GLN A 121 3.83 11.96 9.79
N LEU A 122 3.65 11.44 8.57
CA LEU A 122 2.43 11.64 7.79
C LEU A 122 1.21 10.99 8.47
N CYS A 123 1.32 9.75 8.91
CA CYS A 123 0.23 9.05 9.60
C CYS A 123 -0.17 9.76 10.89
N ASN A 124 0.79 10.28 11.65
CA ASN A 124 0.52 11.11 12.83
C ASN A 124 -0.25 12.39 12.47
N LEU A 125 0.12 13.08 11.39
CA LEU A 125 -0.62 14.25 10.94
C LEU A 125 -2.06 13.86 10.57
N LEU A 126 -2.23 12.83 9.76
CA LEU A 126 -3.53 12.35 9.29
C LEU A 126 -4.45 11.88 10.43
N GLY A 127 -3.88 11.30 11.48
CA GLY A 127 -4.61 10.86 12.66
C GLY A 127 -4.86 11.95 13.71
N THR A 128 -4.40 13.19 13.49
CA THR A 128 -4.66 14.31 14.38
C THR A 128 -6.08 14.83 14.17
N ARG A 129 -6.77 15.21 15.25
CA ARG A 129 -8.08 15.88 15.16
C ARG A 129 -7.93 17.39 14.92
N VAL A 130 -8.72 17.91 14.00
CA VAL A 130 -8.87 19.33 13.70
C VAL A 130 -9.94 19.94 14.60
N VAL A 131 -9.96 21.27 14.72
CA VAL A 131 -10.90 22.07 15.52
C VAL A 131 -12.38 21.72 15.23
N ASP A 132 -12.72 21.33 14.00
CA ASP A 132 -14.07 20.94 13.59
C ASP A 132 -14.47 19.50 13.99
N GLY A 133 -13.69 18.84 14.87
CA GLY A 133 -13.98 17.49 15.35
C GLY A 133 -13.67 16.37 14.36
N TRP A 134 -13.15 16.69 13.18
CA TRP A 134 -12.72 15.73 12.17
C TRP A 134 -11.24 15.41 12.29
N GLU A 135 -10.88 14.14 12.14
CA GLU A 135 -9.51 13.74 11.88
C GLU A 135 -9.05 14.28 10.52
N VAL A 136 -7.79 14.72 10.44
CA VAL A 136 -7.20 15.36 9.23
C VAL A 136 -7.39 14.49 7.98
N VAL A 137 -7.34 13.16 8.13
CA VAL A 137 -7.56 12.20 7.04
C VAL A 137 -8.93 12.36 6.34
N TRP A 138 -9.93 12.89 7.03
CA TRP A 138 -11.28 13.07 6.49
C TRP A 138 -11.51 14.47 5.90
N VAL A 139 -10.64 15.43 6.16
CA VAL A 139 -10.78 16.83 5.72
C VAL A 139 -11.05 16.95 4.21
N PRO A 140 -10.31 16.28 3.31
CA PRO A 140 -10.57 16.41 1.88
C PRO A 140 -11.86 15.73 1.42
N ALA A 141 -12.39 14.78 2.19
CA ALA A 141 -13.67 14.13 1.90
C ALA A 141 -14.86 15.04 2.26
N VAL A 142 -14.73 15.83 3.34
CA VAL A 142 -15.79 16.72 3.83
C VAL A 142 -15.71 18.15 3.28
N ALA A 143 -14.58 18.52 2.66
CA ALA A 143 -14.42 19.84 2.02
C ALA A 143 -15.47 20.09 0.93
N GLY A 144 -16.17 21.22 1.04
CA GLY A 144 -17.28 21.59 0.18
C GLY A 144 -16.82 21.94 -1.24
N GLY A 145 -17.66 21.69 -2.24
CA GLY A 145 -17.45 22.25 -3.60
C GLY A 145 -16.26 21.73 -4.43
N MET A 146 -15.48 20.76 -3.98
CA MET A 146 -14.27 20.29 -4.69
C MET A 146 -14.30 18.80 -5.05
N GLU A 147 -15.15 18.43 -6.00
CA GLU A 147 -15.30 17.02 -6.42
C GLU A 147 -13.98 16.39 -6.93
N GLU A 148 -13.16 17.16 -7.65
CA GLU A 148 -11.87 16.65 -8.15
C GLU A 148 -10.85 16.39 -7.03
N VAL A 149 -10.87 17.21 -5.97
CA VAL A 149 -10.04 17.00 -4.77
C VAL A 149 -10.49 15.73 -4.06
N ARG A 150 -11.81 15.55 -3.88
CA ARG A 150 -12.39 14.32 -3.31
C ARG A 150 -11.98 13.09 -4.09
N LYS A 151 -12.20 13.05 -5.41
CA LYS A 151 -11.83 11.90 -6.26
C LYS A 151 -10.36 11.53 -6.14
N ARG A 152 -9.46 12.51 -6.18
CA ARG A 152 -8.02 12.27 -5.97
C ARG A 152 -7.75 11.73 -4.58
N TRP A 153 -8.39 12.32 -3.57
CA TRP A 153 -8.24 11.90 -2.19
C TRP A 153 -8.66 10.45 -1.97
N ARG A 154 -9.77 9.99 -2.56
CA ARG A 154 -10.20 8.57 -2.46
C ARG A 154 -9.08 7.60 -2.84
N TRP A 155 -8.37 7.88 -3.93
CA TRP A 155 -7.24 7.06 -4.35
C TRP A 155 -6.03 7.22 -3.42
N GLN A 156 -5.73 8.45 -3.01
CA GLN A 156 -4.58 8.73 -2.15
C GLN A 156 -4.72 8.10 -0.75
N VAL A 157 -5.87 8.29 -0.09
CA VAL A 157 -6.13 7.73 1.24
C VAL A 157 -6.09 6.20 1.19
N ARG A 158 -6.64 5.58 0.13
CA ARG A 158 -6.51 4.14 -0.13
C ARG A 158 -5.05 3.71 -0.15
N LYS A 159 -4.19 4.42 -0.88
CA LYS A 159 -2.75 4.11 -0.98
C LYS A 159 -1.97 4.38 0.29
N VAL A 160 -2.33 5.41 1.06
CA VAL A 160 -1.73 5.68 2.36
C VAL A 160 -2.08 4.59 3.36
N LEU A 161 -3.34 4.14 3.39
CA LEU A 161 -3.76 3.07 4.29
C LEU A 161 -3.14 1.72 3.91
N GLU A 162 -3.05 1.40 2.61
CA GLU A 162 -2.30 0.24 2.10
C GLU A 162 -0.84 0.27 2.59
N MET A 163 -0.17 1.41 2.48
CA MET A 163 1.17 1.59 3.03
C MET A 163 1.20 1.42 4.56
N ALA A 164 0.25 2.00 5.30
CA ALA A 164 0.22 1.90 6.75
C ALA A 164 0.10 0.44 7.20
N VAL A 165 -0.74 -0.37 6.54
CA VAL A 165 -0.88 -1.81 6.81
C VAL A 165 0.43 -2.55 6.58
N VAL A 166 1.09 -2.32 5.43
CA VAL A 166 2.40 -2.95 5.12
C VAL A 166 3.48 -2.52 6.11
N MET A 167 3.46 -1.25 6.56
CA MET A 167 4.43 -0.75 7.54
C MET A 167 4.26 -1.39 8.92
N VAL A 168 3.04 -1.80 9.30
CA VAL A 168 2.80 -2.55 10.54
C VAL A 168 3.48 -3.92 10.49
N GLU A 169 3.41 -4.61 9.34
CA GLU A 169 4.14 -5.87 9.11
C GLU A 169 5.66 -5.67 9.25
N GLU A 170 6.22 -4.65 8.61
CA GLU A 170 7.65 -4.30 8.72
C GLU A 170 8.08 -3.96 10.16
N CYS A 171 7.21 -3.30 10.94
CA CYS A 171 7.47 -3.02 12.36
C CYS A 171 7.50 -4.29 13.21
N SER A 172 6.77 -5.33 12.82
CA SER A 172 6.76 -6.65 13.47
C SER A 172 8.16 -7.27 13.45
N GLY A 173 8.84 -7.19 12.31
CA GLY A 173 10.21 -7.70 12.14
C GLY A 173 11.28 -6.88 12.87
N ARG A 174 11.00 -5.62 13.22
CA ARG A 174 11.94 -4.68 13.86
C ARG A 174 11.65 -4.42 15.34
N GLN A 175 10.55 -4.94 15.88
CA GLN A 175 10.05 -4.70 17.23
C GLN A 175 9.90 -3.20 17.59
N SER A 176 9.64 -2.35 16.58
CA SER A 176 9.50 -0.89 16.75
C SER A 176 8.06 -0.53 17.13
N THR A 177 7.79 -0.42 18.43
CA THR A 177 6.44 -0.16 18.96
C THR A 177 5.96 1.28 18.71
N LEU A 178 6.88 2.25 18.72
CA LEU A 178 6.56 3.67 18.50
C LEU A 178 6.08 3.92 17.06
N GLU A 179 6.78 3.37 16.07
CA GLU A 179 6.41 3.52 14.66
C GLU A 179 5.08 2.79 14.37
N ALA A 180 4.92 1.57 14.90
CA ALA A 180 3.69 0.81 14.78
C ALA A 180 2.47 1.58 15.32
N THR A 181 2.63 2.33 16.42
CA THR A 181 1.54 3.10 17.04
C THR A 181 0.92 4.10 16.06
N SER A 182 1.72 4.84 15.31
CA SER A 182 1.23 5.82 14.34
C SER A 182 0.47 5.19 13.18
N PHE A 183 0.95 4.05 12.68
CA PHE A 183 0.29 3.33 11.59
C PHE A 183 -1.01 2.69 12.06
N LEU A 184 -0.99 2.01 13.21
CA LEU A 184 -2.16 1.41 13.83
C LEU A 184 -3.23 2.45 14.15
N HIS A 185 -2.87 3.61 14.68
CA HIS A 185 -3.82 4.70 14.97
C HIS A 185 -4.57 5.15 13.71
N LEU A 186 -3.86 5.36 12.59
CA LEU A 186 -4.49 5.73 11.33
C LEU A 186 -5.44 4.64 10.81
N ILE A 187 -5.03 3.37 10.89
CA ILE A 187 -5.88 2.24 10.49
C ILE A 187 -7.10 2.12 11.41
N GLN A 188 -6.95 2.38 12.71
CA GLN A 188 -8.06 2.39 13.66
C GLN A 188 -9.09 3.46 13.29
N ILE A 189 -8.65 4.68 12.96
CA ILE A 189 -9.54 5.74 12.48
C ILE A 189 -10.26 5.31 11.21
N ALA A 190 -9.54 4.74 10.23
CA ALA A 190 -10.11 4.32 8.96
C ALA A 190 -11.11 3.16 9.08
N THR A 191 -10.97 2.32 10.10
CA THR A 191 -11.85 1.18 10.35
C THR A 191 -12.98 1.49 11.33
N ASP A 192 -12.98 2.66 12.01
CA ASP A 192 -13.99 2.97 13.01
C ASP A 192 -15.40 3.09 12.39
N PRO A 193 -16.37 2.23 12.77
CA PRO A 193 -17.70 2.23 12.19
C PRO A 193 -18.45 3.56 12.38
N THR A 194 -18.12 4.36 13.39
CA THR A 194 -18.75 5.68 13.59
C THR A 194 -18.48 6.64 12.42
N ASN A 195 -17.39 6.45 11.68
CA ASN A 195 -17.07 7.26 10.53
C ASN A 195 -17.95 6.94 9.31
N ALA A 196 -18.60 5.76 9.27
CA ALA A 196 -19.55 5.44 8.20
C ALA A 196 -20.72 6.41 8.18
N ASP A 197 -21.35 6.62 9.34
CA ASP A 197 -22.51 7.52 9.47
C ASP A 197 -22.10 8.99 9.29
N ARG A 198 -20.93 9.37 9.84
CA ARG A 198 -20.43 10.75 9.74
C ARG A 198 -20.10 11.14 8.30
N LEU A 199 -19.53 10.22 7.51
CA LEU A 199 -19.14 10.49 6.12
C LEU A 199 -20.30 10.38 5.14
N GLN A 200 -21.41 9.72 5.52
CA GLN A 200 -22.58 9.49 4.67
C GLN A 200 -23.11 10.76 3.95
N PRO A 201 -23.22 11.94 4.59
CA PRO A 201 -23.72 13.15 3.93
C PRO A 201 -22.79 13.71 2.85
N TYR A 202 -21.49 13.40 2.92
CA TYR A 202 -20.47 13.96 2.04
C TYR A 202 -20.07 12.98 0.93
N ASP A 203 -19.89 11.71 1.30
CA ASP A 203 -19.46 10.65 0.40
C ASP A 203 -19.95 9.27 0.91
N PRO A 204 -21.16 8.83 0.51
CA PRO A 204 -21.81 7.65 1.08
C PRO A 204 -21.09 6.33 0.79
N THR A 205 -20.19 6.32 -0.21
CA THR A 205 -19.48 5.11 -0.63
C THR A 205 -18.06 5.03 -0.11
N LEU A 206 -17.52 6.13 0.43
CA LEU A 206 -16.10 6.20 0.79
C LEU A 206 -15.72 5.15 1.83
N TYR A 207 -16.47 5.09 2.92
CA TYR A 207 -16.16 4.23 4.04
C TYR A 207 -16.21 2.74 3.64
N SER A 208 -17.29 2.31 2.97
CA SER A 208 -17.44 0.92 2.53
C SER A 208 -16.38 0.51 1.50
N LEU A 209 -16.03 1.41 0.57
CA LEU A 209 -14.96 1.19 -0.41
C LEU A 209 -13.58 1.06 0.26
N LEU A 210 -13.27 1.90 1.24
CA LEU A 210 -11.99 1.82 1.96
C LEU A 210 -11.92 0.55 2.80
N LEU A 211 -12.98 0.24 3.53
CA LEU A 211 -13.03 -0.94 4.38
C LEU A 211 -12.89 -2.23 3.56
N SER A 212 -13.68 -2.36 2.49
CA SER A 212 -13.56 -3.50 1.56
C SER A 212 -12.16 -3.59 0.94
N HIS A 213 -11.56 -2.45 0.57
CA HIS A 213 -10.19 -2.45 0.08
C HIS A 213 -9.18 -2.99 1.09
N LEU A 214 -9.26 -2.55 2.35
CA LEU A 214 -8.35 -3.00 3.40
C LEU A 214 -8.47 -4.49 3.69
N ILE A 215 -9.70 -5.00 3.65
CA ILE A 215 -10.00 -6.39 3.95
C ILE A 215 -9.56 -7.30 2.79
N TYR A 216 -10.00 -6.99 1.56
CA TYR A 216 -9.80 -7.88 0.41
C TYR A 216 -8.42 -7.75 -0.22
N HIS A 217 -7.88 -6.53 -0.33
CA HIS A 217 -6.68 -6.28 -1.15
C HIS A 217 -5.43 -6.00 -0.33
N THR A 218 -5.55 -5.37 0.85
CA THR A 218 -4.37 -5.11 1.70
C THR A 218 -4.17 -6.19 2.76
N HIS A 219 -5.02 -7.23 2.78
CA HIS A 219 -4.96 -8.34 3.72
C HIS A 219 -4.85 -7.89 5.19
N LEU A 220 -5.69 -6.93 5.60
CA LEU A 220 -5.65 -6.32 6.94
C LEU A 220 -5.51 -7.34 8.07
N TYR A 221 -6.38 -8.36 8.08
CA TYR A 221 -6.37 -9.40 9.12
C TYR A 221 -5.05 -10.18 9.20
N HIS A 222 -4.44 -10.49 8.06
CA HIS A 222 -3.17 -11.21 8.02
C HIS A 222 -2.02 -10.37 8.58
N ASN A 223 -1.96 -9.09 8.21
CA ASN A 223 -0.92 -8.18 8.68
C ASN A 223 -1.01 -7.92 10.19
N ILE A 224 -2.23 -7.73 10.71
CA ILE A 224 -2.45 -7.56 12.14
C ILE A 224 -2.13 -8.85 12.91
N TYR A 225 -2.43 -10.02 12.34
CA TYR A 225 -2.04 -11.32 12.89
C TYR A 225 -0.52 -11.44 13.03
N GLN A 226 0.23 -11.15 11.97
CA GLN A 226 1.69 -11.19 12.02
C GLN A 226 2.24 -10.25 13.10
N TYR A 227 1.69 -9.03 13.18
CA TYR A 227 2.06 -8.06 14.21
C TYR A 227 1.79 -8.58 15.62
N LEU A 228 0.57 -9.04 15.91
CA LEU A 228 0.22 -9.58 17.24
C LEU A 228 1.06 -10.80 17.63
N ASN A 229 1.43 -11.65 16.68
CA ASN A 229 2.29 -12.80 16.94
C ASN A 229 3.74 -12.41 17.21
N SER A 230 4.21 -11.29 16.67
CA SER A 230 5.57 -10.79 16.92
C SER A 230 5.74 -10.14 18.30
N LEU A 231 4.64 -9.83 18.99
CA LEU A 231 4.65 -9.18 20.29
C LEU A 231 4.74 -10.20 21.42
N ASP A 232 5.68 -9.97 22.33
CA ASP A 232 5.84 -10.74 23.57
C ASP A 232 5.10 -10.10 24.75
N ASP A 233 4.95 -8.76 24.75
CA ASP A 233 4.34 -8.01 25.84
C ASP A 233 2.86 -7.67 25.56
N LYS A 234 1.98 -8.29 26.34
CA LYS A 234 0.52 -8.10 26.30
C LYS A 234 0.03 -6.76 26.88
N SER A 235 0.90 -6.04 27.60
CA SER A 235 0.56 -4.77 28.25
C SER A 235 0.68 -3.56 27.33
N LEU A 236 1.23 -3.75 26.13
CA LEU A 236 1.43 -2.67 25.17
C LEU A 236 0.08 -2.10 24.68
N PRO A 237 -0.08 -0.76 24.63
CA PRO A 237 -1.31 -0.13 24.16
C PRO A 237 -1.62 -0.47 22.70
N THR A 238 -0.59 -0.78 21.90
CA THR A 238 -0.73 -1.19 20.50
C THR A 238 -1.51 -2.49 20.33
N VAL A 239 -1.50 -3.39 21.32
CA VAL A 239 -2.28 -4.63 21.31
C VAL A 239 -3.77 -4.32 21.36
N ALA A 240 -4.20 -3.41 22.25
CA ALA A 240 -5.60 -2.99 22.35
C ALA A 240 -6.08 -2.29 21.07
N THR A 241 -5.22 -1.47 20.46
CA THR A 241 -5.49 -0.84 19.16
C THR A 241 -5.63 -1.87 18.04
N ALA A 242 -4.70 -2.83 17.94
CA ALA A 242 -4.74 -3.89 16.95
C ALA A 242 -6.01 -4.75 17.05
N ILE A 243 -6.44 -5.08 18.27
CA ILE A 243 -7.70 -5.80 18.49
C ILE A 243 -8.89 -4.95 18.06
N SER A 244 -8.91 -3.66 18.39
CA SER A 244 -9.98 -2.76 17.96
C SER A 244 -10.09 -2.71 16.42
N ILE A 245 -8.96 -2.63 15.71
CA ILE A 245 -8.90 -2.66 14.24
C ILE A 245 -9.52 -3.94 13.66
N VAL A 246 -9.30 -5.08 14.30
CA VAL A 246 -9.79 -6.38 13.83
C VAL A 246 -11.31 -6.53 14.00
N PHE A 247 -11.87 -6.00 15.09
CA PHE A 247 -13.30 -6.13 15.40
C PHE A 247 -14.17 -4.99 14.83
N ASN A 248 -13.57 -3.86 14.52
CA ASN A 248 -14.28 -2.73 13.92
C ASN A 248 -14.96 -3.07 12.58
N PRO A 249 -14.31 -3.75 11.62
CA PRO A 249 -14.97 -4.20 10.39
C PRO A 249 -16.14 -5.16 10.64
N LEU A 250 -16.06 -5.99 11.68
CA LEU A 250 -17.13 -6.92 12.05
C LEU A 250 -18.37 -6.15 12.50
N ARG A 251 -18.19 -5.12 13.35
CA ARG A 251 -19.28 -4.26 13.79
C ARG A 251 -19.98 -3.58 12.63
N TYR A 252 -19.20 -3.08 11.66
CA TYR A 252 -19.76 -2.49 10.46
C TYR A 252 -20.50 -3.54 9.61
N ALA A 253 -19.88 -4.70 9.37
CA ALA A 253 -20.45 -5.74 8.53
C ALA A 253 -21.78 -6.29 9.07
N GLN A 254 -21.92 -6.43 10.39
CA GLN A 254 -23.17 -6.83 11.05
C GLN A 254 -24.32 -5.83 10.85
N SER A 255 -24.01 -4.54 10.74
CA SER A 255 -24.98 -3.50 10.42
C SER A 255 -25.20 -3.30 8.92
N SER A 256 -24.36 -3.90 8.08
CA SER A 256 -24.39 -3.70 6.64
C SER A 256 -25.30 -4.71 5.94
N VAL A 257 -25.83 -4.34 4.78
CA VAL A 257 -26.63 -5.24 3.93
C VAL A 257 -25.75 -6.24 3.16
N ASP A 258 -24.44 -6.01 3.11
CA ASP A 258 -23.51 -6.80 2.31
C ASP A 258 -23.13 -8.12 3.01
N MET A 259 -23.90 -9.17 2.70
CA MET A 259 -23.66 -10.53 3.19
C MET A 259 -22.31 -11.10 2.76
N THR A 260 -21.75 -10.64 1.63
CA THR A 260 -20.44 -11.12 1.16
C THR A 260 -19.32 -10.59 2.03
N LEU A 261 -19.38 -9.30 2.38
CA LEU A 261 -18.47 -8.66 3.33
C LEU A 261 -18.57 -9.31 4.71
N GLN A 262 -19.78 -9.54 5.21
CA GLN A 262 -19.99 -10.21 6.50
C GLN A 262 -19.35 -11.60 6.51
N SER A 263 -19.65 -12.44 5.50
CA SER A 263 -19.08 -13.78 5.39
C SER A 263 -17.56 -13.76 5.35
N PHE A 264 -16.96 -12.85 4.58
CA PHE A 264 -15.50 -12.76 4.45
C PHE A 264 -14.82 -12.24 5.73
N VAL A 265 -15.43 -11.27 6.41
CA VAL A 265 -14.93 -10.74 7.68
C VAL A 265 -14.93 -11.83 8.76
N VAL A 266 -16.03 -12.57 8.91
CA VAL A 266 -16.11 -13.69 9.86
C VAL A 266 -15.08 -14.77 9.53
N GLN A 267 -14.96 -15.15 8.26
CA GLN A 267 -13.96 -16.13 7.81
C GLN A 267 -12.52 -15.66 8.09
N SER A 268 -12.22 -14.38 7.84
CA SER A 268 -10.89 -13.80 8.11
C SER A 268 -10.59 -13.74 9.60
N LEU A 269 -11.59 -13.42 10.42
CA LEU A 269 -11.47 -13.41 11.88
C LEU A 269 -11.18 -14.82 12.42
N ILE A 270 -11.87 -15.84 11.92
CA ILE A 270 -11.59 -17.25 12.26
C ILE A 270 -10.15 -17.61 11.88
N ARG A 271 -9.77 -17.34 10.63
CA ARG A 271 -8.48 -17.76 10.07
C ARG A 271 -7.28 -17.07 10.69
N TYR A 272 -7.37 -15.78 11.02
CA TYR A 272 -6.21 -14.99 11.42
C TYR A 272 -6.25 -14.51 12.87
N VAL A 273 -7.42 -14.43 13.50
CA VAL A 273 -7.51 -13.89 14.88
C VAL A 273 -7.72 -15.02 15.85
N LEU A 274 -8.75 -15.83 15.64
CA LEU A 274 -9.04 -16.96 16.51
C LEU A 274 -8.02 -18.08 16.36
N ALA A 275 -7.24 -18.11 15.28
CA ALA A 275 -6.13 -19.04 15.14
C ALA A 275 -4.88 -18.67 15.98
N ILE A 276 -4.82 -17.46 16.56
CA ILE A 276 -3.67 -17.02 17.37
C ILE A 276 -3.54 -17.92 18.61
N PRO A 277 -2.42 -18.65 18.79
CA PRO A 277 -2.26 -19.53 19.94
C PRO A 277 -2.35 -18.77 21.27
N ALA A 278 -3.22 -19.24 22.15
CA ALA A 278 -3.47 -18.66 23.47
C ALA A 278 -3.78 -17.16 23.43
N LEU A 279 -4.61 -16.72 22.47
CA LEU A 279 -5.01 -15.32 22.31
C LEU A 279 -5.49 -14.66 23.62
N PRO A 280 -6.33 -15.31 24.46
CA PRO A 280 -6.72 -14.73 25.75
C PRO A 280 -5.54 -14.34 26.66
N ASN A 281 -4.43 -15.06 26.57
CA ASN A 281 -3.24 -14.80 27.38
C ASN A 281 -2.33 -13.71 26.79
N ARG A 282 -2.52 -13.37 25.50
CA ARG A 282 -1.75 -12.37 24.75
C ARG A 282 -2.35 -10.97 24.77
N ILE A 283 -3.54 -10.82 25.32
CA ILE A 283 -4.28 -9.56 25.29
C ILE A 283 -4.58 -9.07 26.72
N SER A 284 -4.78 -7.76 26.88
CA SER A 284 -5.16 -7.19 28.17
C SER A 284 -6.57 -7.64 28.57
N ILE A 285 -6.88 -7.57 29.87
CA ILE A 285 -8.21 -7.92 30.41
C ILE A 285 -9.31 -7.06 29.74
N ASP A 286 -9.05 -5.77 29.52
CA ASP A 286 -9.99 -4.87 28.84
C ASP A 286 -10.23 -5.32 27.39
N SER A 287 -9.19 -5.77 26.70
CA SER A 287 -9.34 -6.28 25.33
C SER A 287 -10.06 -7.63 25.32
N LEU A 288 -9.82 -8.49 26.31
CA LEU A 288 -10.50 -9.78 26.49
C LEU A 288 -12.02 -9.60 26.68
N THR A 289 -12.42 -8.65 27.52
CA THR A 289 -13.85 -8.34 27.73
C THR A 289 -14.48 -7.82 26.44
N GLN A 290 -13.78 -6.94 25.69
CA GLN A 290 -14.27 -6.47 24.39
C GLN A 290 -14.44 -7.61 23.38
N VAL A 291 -13.47 -8.52 23.28
CA VAL A 291 -13.58 -9.68 22.39
C VAL A 291 -14.77 -10.55 22.79
N SER A 292 -14.89 -10.86 24.08
CA SER A 292 -15.96 -11.73 24.59
C SER A 292 -17.37 -11.16 24.34
N VAL A 293 -17.52 -9.83 24.41
CA VAL A 293 -18.80 -9.14 24.17
C VAL A 293 -19.09 -8.96 22.68
N LYS A 294 -18.08 -8.64 21.87
CA LYS A 294 -18.25 -8.28 20.45
C LYS A 294 -18.20 -9.48 19.51
N LEU A 295 -17.76 -10.66 19.96
CA LEU A 295 -17.68 -11.85 19.13
C LEU A 295 -19.07 -12.44 18.87
N PRO A 296 -19.55 -12.51 17.61
CA PRO A 296 -20.79 -13.22 17.27
C PRO A 296 -20.53 -14.72 17.30
N PHE A 297 -20.55 -15.29 18.50
CA PHE A 297 -20.14 -16.66 18.74
C PHE A 297 -20.91 -17.66 17.87
N ASP A 298 -22.23 -17.49 17.75
CA ASP A 298 -23.09 -18.42 17.02
C ASP A 298 -22.80 -18.37 15.50
N GLU A 299 -22.58 -17.18 14.94
CA GLU A 299 -22.16 -17.01 13.54
C GLU A 299 -20.77 -17.62 13.29
N VAL A 300 -19.84 -17.45 14.24
CA VAL A 300 -18.49 -18.02 14.16
C VAL A 300 -18.55 -19.54 14.15
N VAL A 301 -19.31 -20.17 15.06
CA VAL A 301 -19.45 -21.62 15.12
C VAL A 301 -20.11 -22.17 13.86
N ALA A 302 -21.21 -21.56 13.41
CA ALA A 302 -21.88 -21.95 12.17
C ALA A 302 -20.92 -21.86 10.97
N LYS A 303 -20.10 -20.80 10.91
CA LYS A 303 -19.14 -20.61 9.83
C LYS A 303 -17.97 -21.60 9.90
N ILE A 304 -17.53 -22.01 11.08
CA ILE A 304 -16.51 -23.06 11.24
C ILE A 304 -17.02 -24.39 10.65
N VAL A 305 -18.26 -24.77 10.95
CA VAL A 305 -18.89 -25.98 10.39
C VAL A 305 -19.00 -25.90 8.87
N GLU A 306 -19.48 -24.76 8.33
CA GLU A 306 -19.56 -24.52 6.89
C GLU A 306 -18.18 -24.58 6.20
N MET A 307 -17.13 -24.14 6.89
CA MET A 307 -15.74 -24.19 6.39
C MET A 307 -15.19 -25.62 6.38
N GLU A 308 -15.57 -26.46 7.35
CA GLU A 308 -15.18 -27.87 7.45
C GLU A 308 -15.88 -28.70 6.36
N GLU A 309 -17.19 -28.53 6.18
CA GLU A 309 -17.98 -29.23 5.14
C GLU A 309 -17.46 -28.96 3.72
N ARG A 310 -16.87 -27.79 3.47
CA ARG A 310 -16.26 -27.45 2.18
C ARG A 310 -14.89 -28.09 1.93
N GLN A 311 -14.20 -28.57 2.97
CA GLN A 311 -12.87 -29.18 2.82
C GLN A 311 -12.92 -30.61 2.27
N ASP A 312 -14.09 -31.27 2.25
CA ASP A 312 -14.28 -32.59 1.60
C ASP A 312 -14.31 -32.54 0.05
N GLY A 313 -14.17 -31.37 -0.56
CA GLY A 313 -14.34 -31.15 -2.01
C GLY A 313 -13.10 -30.72 -2.82
N GLY A 314 -11.91 -30.67 -2.23
CA GLY A 314 -10.66 -30.42 -2.96
C GLY A 314 -10.17 -28.98 -3.00
N LEU A 315 -9.22 -28.67 -2.12
CA LEU A 315 -7.91 -28.09 -2.45
C LEU A 315 -7.14 -28.06 -1.12
N VAL A 316 -6.15 -28.94 -0.99
CA VAL A 316 -5.18 -28.90 0.10
C VAL A 316 -4.43 -27.57 -0.03
N VAL A 317 -4.78 -26.60 0.81
CA VAL A 317 -3.95 -25.43 1.03
C VAL A 317 -2.69 -25.94 1.72
N GLU A 318 -1.54 -25.85 1.05
CA GLU A 318 -0.22 -26.04 1.67
C GLU A 318 -0.16 -25.21 2.95
N GLY A 319 -0.02 -25.88 4.10
CA GLY A 319 -0.17 -25.28 5.43
C GLY A 319 -1.37 -25.79 6.23
N GLY A 320 -1.77 -27.04 6.02
CA GLY A 320 -2.86 -27.70 6.73
C GLY A 320 -2.90 -27.36 8.23
N TRP A 321 -4.01 -26.79 8.68
CA TRP A 321 -4.44 -26.76 10.08
C TRP A 321 -3.36 -26.34 11.11
N VAL A 322 -2.37 -25.53 10.72
CA VAL A 322 -1.48 -24.84 11.65
C VAL A 322 -2.30 -23.75 12.33
N GLY A 323 -2.99 -24.14 13.41
CA GLY A 323 -3.91 -23.26 14.11
C GLY A 323 -5.13 -23.96 14.72
N THR A 324 -5.41 -25.24 14.45
CA THR A 324 -6.62 -25.92 15.00
C THR A 324 -6.64 -25.93 16.51
N ALA A 325 -5.51 -26.23 17.14
CA ALA A 325 -5.41 -26.24 18.59
C ALA A 325 -5.59 -24.82 19.18
N GLY A 326 -5.05 -23.80 18.50
CA GLY A 326 -5.25 -22.40 18.87
C GLY A 326 -6.71 -21.96 18.70
N LEU A 327 -7.32 -22.30 17.56
CA LEU A 327 -8.70 -22.03 17.22
C LEU A 327 -9.65 -22.70 18.21
N LEU A 328 -9.54 -24.00 18.42
CA LEU A 328 -10.37 -24.74 19.38
C LEU A 328 -10.16 -24.21 20.80
N GLY A 329 -8.90 -23.98 21.21
CA GLY A 329 -8.59 -23.40 22.52
C GLY A 329 -9.25 -22.03 22.73
N ASN A 330 -9.20 -21.16 21.73
CA ASN A 330 -9.82 -19.84 21.79
C ASN A 330 -11.36 -19.91 21.72
N VAL A 331 -11.93 -20.76 20.86
CA VAL A 331 -13.39 -20.98 20.79
C VAL A 331 -13.92 -21.49 22.13
N LEU A 332 -13.22 -22.44 22.76
CA LEU A 332 -13.57 -22.90 24.11
C LEU A 332 -13.40 -21.79 25.16
N ALA A 333 -12.30 -21.03 25.11
CA ALA A 333 -12.05 -19.96 26.07
C ALA A 333 -13.11 -18.84 26.00
N PHE A 334 -13.52 -18.43 24.79
CA PHE A 334 -14.55 -17.41 24.61
C PHE A 334 -15.98 -17.97 24.72
N GLY A 335 -16.16 -19.26 24.42
CA GLY A 335 -17.45 -19.94 24.41
C GLY A 335 -17.83 -20.63 25.72
N HIS A 336 -16.94 -20.72 26.72
CA HIS A 336 -17.18 -21.54 27.92
C HIS A 336 -18.51 -21.25 28.63
N LYS A 337 -18.95 -19.98 28.69
CA LYS A 337 -20.24 -19.62 29.30
C LYS A 337 -21.47 -20.05 28.49
N ARG A 338 -21.31 -20.32 27.20
CA ARG A 338 -22.38 -20.75 26.28
C ARG A 338 -22.37 -22.26 26.01
N ILE A 339 -21.25 -22.93 26.28
CA ILE A 339 -21.05 -24.38 26.03
C ILE A 339 -21.40 -25.22 27.27
N ILE A 340 -21.37 -24.65 28.48
CA ILE A 340 -21.79 -25.35 29.70
C ILE A 340 -23.33 -25.39 29.72
N ILE A 341 -23.88 -26.52 29.28
CA ILE A 341 -25.27 -26.96 29.51
C ILE A 341 -25.35 -27.62 30.88
#